data_AF-A0A1B0G051-F1
#
_entry.id   AF-A0A1B0G051-F1
#
_cell.length_a   1.000
_cell.length_b   1.000
_cell.length_c   1.000
_cell.angle_alpha   90.00
_cell.angle_beta   90.00
_cell.angle_gamma   90.00
#
_symmetry.space_group_name_H-M   'P 1'
#
loop_
_entity.id
_entity.type
_entity.pdbx_description
1 polymer ?
#
loop_
_entity_poly.entity_id
_entity_poly.type
_entity_poly.pdbx_seq_one_letter_code
_entity_poly.pdbx_strand_id
1 'polypeptide(L)'
;MLKHERPFDKSTADLLISFLQRLQQPVCLVAHNGLGFDFPVLRYVMKKLDLKFPSSIVCVDSWKAFQAIDAEIEINANIENANEDTKRENDNEINPETTSSKQVLLPINAPIDWQKINETTPHKPCKTYHRKCLSESPPAKRSLLSASKPVKGYYQLGNIYKRIFQEDFKDLHRAENDVVVLSKLILHYGLAFIEYANNNALSLNDVPSLDERKI
;
A
#
# COMPACT_ATOMS: atom_id res chain seq x y z
N MET A 1 10.58 -22.84 1.80
CA MET A 1 9.22 -23.37 2.05
C MET A 1 8.47 -23.73 0.75
N LEU A 2 9.16 -24.00 -0.38
CA LEU A 2 8.51 -24.27 -1.68
C LEU A 2 9.05 -25.52 -2.40
N LYS A 3 9.87 -26.36 -1.76
CA LYS A 3 10.56 -27.49 -2.41
C LYS A 3 9.63 -28.59 -2.92
N HIS A 4 8.37 -28.59 -2.48
CA HIS A 4 7.37 -29.60 -2.81
C HIS A 4 6.20 -29.03 -3.63
N GLU A 5 6.22 -27.74 -3.93
CA GLU A 5 5.19 -27.10 -4.75
C GLU A 5 5.55 -27.23 -6.23
N ARG A 6 4.51 -27.28 -7.08
CA ARG A 6 4.73 -27.27 -8.53
C ARG A 6 5.37 -25.92 -8.95
N PRO A 7 6.29 -25.92 -9.92
CA PRO A 7 6.86 -24.69 -10.42
C PRO A 7 5.80 -23.85 -11.11
N PHE A 8 6.01 -22.54 -11.16
CA PHE A 8 5.19 -21.66 -11.97
C PHE A 8 5.47 -21.94 -13.46
N ASP A 9 4.45 -22.39 -14.17
CA ASP A 9 4.51 -22.83 -15.56
C ASP A 9 3.49 -22.08 -16.44
N LYS A 10 3.44 -22.43 -17.73
CA LYS A 10 2.50 -21.81 -18.69
C LYS A 10 1.04 -22.01 -18.29
N SER A 11 0.68 -23.18 -17.76
CA SER A 11 -0.69 -23.44 -17.29
C SER A 11 -1.09 -22.51 -16.14
N THR A 12 -0.17 -22.31 -15.19
CA THR A 12 -0.37 -21.38 -14.06
C THR A 12 -0.47 -19.93 -14.54
N ALA A 13 0.36 -19.54 -15.51
CA ALA A 13 0.32 -18.22 -16.13
C ALA A 13 -1.02 -17.97 -16.86
N ASP A 14 -1.49 -18.95 -17.64
CA ASP A 14 -2.74 -18.87 -18.37
C ASP A 14 -3.94 -18.76 -17.42
N LEU A 15 -3.91 -19.48 -16.29
CA LEU A 15 -4.92 -19.37 -15.23
C LEU A 15 -4.94 -17.95 -14.63
N LEU A 16 -3.77 -17.39 -14.32
CA LEU A 16 -3.65 -16.02 -13.79
C LEU A 16 -4.19 -15.00 -14.81
N ILE A 17 -3.79 -15.07 -16.07
CA ILE A 17 -4.27 -14.18 -17.12
C ILE A 17 -5.79 -14.31 -17.30
N SER A 18 -6.30 -15.53 -17.35
CA SER A 18 -7.75 -15.80 -17.50
C SER A 18 -8.55 -15.24 -16.33
N PHE A 19 -8.03 -15.35 -15.10
CA PHE A 19 -8.65 -14.73 -13.93
C PHE A 19 -8.74 -13.20 -14.09
N LEU A 20 -7.63 -12.55 -14.47
CA LEU A 20 -7.59 -11.09 -14.62
C LEU A 20 -8.49 -10.59 -15.75
N GLN A 21 -8.62 -11.32 -16.86
CA GLN A 21 -9.47 -10.95 -18.00
C GLN A 21 -10.96 -10.98 -17.67
N ARG A 22 -11.38 -11.70 -16.63
CA ARG A 22 -12.77 -11.75 -16.19
C ARG A 22 -13.18 -10.57 -15.31
N LEU A 23 -12.22 -9.78 -14.85
CA LEU A 23 -12.47 -8.57 -14.07
C LEU A 23 -12.80 -7.40 -15.00
N GLN A 24 -13.48 -6.37 -14.48
CA GLN A 24 -13.72 -5.14 -15.23
C GLN A 24 -12.38 -4.48 -15.57
N GLN A 25 -12.20 -4.14 -16.85
CA GLN A 25 -10.97 -3.54 -17.35
C GLN A 25 -11.03 -2.00 -17.27
N PRO A 26 -9.89 -1.31 -17.09
CA PRO A 26 -8.55 -1.86 -16.80
C PRO A 26 -8.44 -2.43 -15.37
N VAL A 27 -7.54 -3.39 -15.17
CA VAL A 27 -7.27 -3.98 -13.84
C VAL A 27 -5.97 -3.42 -13.28
N CYS A 28 -6.02 -2.81 -12.09
CA CYS A 28 -4.85 -2.32 -11.38
C CYS A 28 -4.40 -3.30 -10.30
N LEU A 29 -3.22 -3.90 -10.48
CA LEU A 29 -2.57 -4.70 -9.44
C LEU A 29 -1.92 -3.77 -8.40
N VAL A 30 -2.21 -4.03 -7.13
CA VAL A 30 -1.63 -3.25 -6.04
C VAL A 30 -0.77 -4.16 -5.17
N ALA A 31 0.48 -3.77 -4.96
CA ALA A 31 1.40 -4.46 -4.07
C ALA A 31 2.22 -3.44 -3.27
N HIS A 32 2.57 -3.82 -2.04
CA HIS A 32 3.32 -2.95 -1.14
C HIS A 32 4.82 -3.11 -1.34
N ASN A 33 5.49 -2.04 -1.77
CA ASN A 33 6.83 -2.11 -2.37
C ASN A 33 6.84 -3.01 -3.62
N GLY A 34 5.73 -3.03 -4.36
CA GLY A 34 5.55 -3.86 -5.54
C GLY A 34 6.52 -3.52 -6.66
N LEU A 35 6.83 -2.24 -6.86
CA LEU A 35 7.87 -1.83 -7.81
C LEU A 35 9.26 -2.23 -7.31
N GLY A 36 9.46 -2.44 -6.01
CA GLY A 36 10.70 -2.96 -5.45
C GLY A 36 10.85 -4.47 -5.60
N PHE A 37 9.76 -5.22 -5.69
CA PHE A 37 9.77 -6.67 -5.49
C PHE A 37 8.77 -7.45 -6.37
N ASP A 38 7.48 -7.41 -6.06
CA ASP A 38 6.46 -8.31 -6.63
C ASP A 38 6.34 -8.17 -8.15
N PHE A 39 6.26 -6.94 -8.67
CA PHE A 39 6.06 -6.71 -10.10
C PHE A 39 7.28 -7.16 -10.92
N PRO A 40 8.54 -6.81 -10.57
CA PRO A 40 9.73 -7.35 -11.25
C PRO A 40 9.84 -8.87 -11.24
N VAL A 41 9.51 -9.52 -10.11
CA VAL A 41 9.50 -10.99 -10.00
C VAL A 41 8.45 -11.57 -10.94
N LEU A 42 7.23 -11.04 -10.92
CA LEU A 42 6.15 -11.49 -11.79
C LEU A 42 6.50 -11.29 -13.27
N ARG A 43 7.11 -10.15 -13.62
CA ARG A 43 7.63 -9.85 -14.96
C ARG A 43 8.69 -10.83 -15.42
N TYR A 44 9.65 -11.14 -14.55
CA TYR A 44 10.70 -12.12 -14.83
C TYR A 44 10.13 -13.51 -15.12
N VAL A 45 9.18 -13.97 -14.30
CA VAL A 45 8.57 -15.30 -14.47
C VAL A 45 7.78 -15.38 -15.77
N MET A 46 6.99 -14.37 -16.11
CA MET A 46 6.23 -14.34 -17.37
C MET A 46 7.16 -14.26 -18.59
N LYS A 47 8.22 -13.44 -18.52
CA LYS A 47 9.26 -13.33 -19.57
C LYS A 47 9.96 -14.67 -19.81
N LYS A 48 10.26 -15.44 -18.77
CA LYS A 48 10.84 -16.79 -18.91
C LYS A 48 9.94 -17.79 -19.63
N LEU A 49 8.63 -17.58 -19.59
CA LEU A 49 7.64 -18.40 -20.27
C LEU A 49 7.30 -17.87 -21.67
N ASP A 50 7.97 -16.81 -22.12
CA ASP A 50 7.66 -16.07 -23.35
C ASP A 50 6.20 -15.57 -23.39
N LEU A 51 5.69 -15.15 -22.23
CA LEU A 51 4.34 -14.62 -22.04
C LEU A 51 4.39 -13.14 -21.66
N LYS A 52 3.31 -12.42 -21.99
CA LYS A 52 3.08 -11.03 -21.58
C LYS A 52 1.69 -10.90 -20.98
N PHE A 53 1.52 -9.91 -20.11
CA PHE A 53 0.18 -9.54 -19.65
C PHE A 53 -0.55 -8.76 -20.74
N PRO A 54 -1.90 -8.82 -20.79
CA PRO A 54 -2.70 -7.89 -21.58
C PRO A 54 -2.34 -6.43 -21.26
N SER A 55 -2.42 -5.54 -22.25
CA SER A 55 -2.12 -4.11 -22.05
C SER A 55 -3.06 -3.40 -21.07
N SER A 56 -4.23 -3.99 -20.79
CA SER A 56 -5.21 -3.51 -19.83
C SER A 56 -4.83 -3.79 -18.37
N ILE A 57 -3.74 -4.51 -18.12
CA ILE A 57 -3.22 -4.78 -16.77
C ILE A 57 -2.21 -3.69 -16.41
N VAL A 58 -2.57 -2.89 -15.41
CA VAL A 58 -1.74 -1.83 -14.84
C VAL A 58 -1.36 -2.18 -13.40
N CYS A 59 -0.43 -1.44 -12.80
CA CYS A 59 -0.01 -1.66 -11.42
C CYS A 59 0.34 -0.36 -10.68
N VAL A 60 0.17 -0.38 -9.36
CA VAL A 60 0.50 0.72 -8.44
C VAL A 60 1.25 0.18 -7.23
N ASP A 61 2.28 0.92 -6.80
CA ASP A 61 3.00 0.63 -5.56
C ASP A 61 2.37 1.37 -4.38
N SER A 62 1.79 0.62 -3.45
CA SER A 62 1.12 1.21 -2.28
C SER A 62 2.10 1.85 -1.30
N TRP A 63 3.37 1.44 -1.27
CA TRP A 63 4.38 2.10 -0.45
C TRP A 63 4.54 3.56 -0.89
N LYS A 64 4.61 3.79 -2.20
CA LYS A 64 4.72 5.15 -2.77
C LYS A 64 3.42 5.94 -2.59
N ALA A 65 2.28 5.29 -2.77
CA ALA A 65 0.98 5.90 -2.55
C ALA A 65 0.83 6.42 -1.11
N PHE A 66 1.08 5.60 -0.10
CA PHE A 66 0.95 6.01 1.30
C PHE A 66 1.89 7.16 1.64
N GLN A 67 3.12 7.16 1.10
CA GLN A 67 4.06 8.26 1.28
C GLN A 67 3.55 9.58 0.70
N ALA A 68 2.99 9.55 -0.51
CA ALA A 68 2.50 10.74 -1.18
C ALA A 68 1.25 11.29 -0.47
N ILE A 69 0.30 10.42 -0.13
CA ILE A 69 -0.96 10.80 0.50
C ILE A 69 -0.71 11.36 1.91
N ASP A 70 0.13 10.71 2.73
CA ASP A 70 0.48 11.23 4.07
C ASP A 70 1.11 12.63 3.96
N ALA A 71 1.99 12.86 2.97
CA ALA A 71 2.61 14.16 2.75
C ALA A 71 1.61 15.24 2.29
N GLU A 72 0.66 14.87 1.43
CA GLU A 72 -0.42 15.78 1.00
C GLU A 72 -1.33 16.17 2.18
N ILE A 73 -1.69 15.21 3.03
CA ILE A 73 -2.47 15.46 4.25
C ILE A 73 -1.73 16.42 5.19
N GLU A 74 -0.42 16.20 5.41
CA GLU A 74 0.40 17.08 6.25
C GLU A 74 0.47 18.51 5.68
N ILE A 75 0.62 18.68 4.36
CA ILE A 75 0.65 19.99 3.71
C ILE A 75 -0.68 20.72 3.88
N ASN A 76 -1.80 20.03 3.63
CA ASN A 76 -3.13 20.63 3.72
C ASN A 76 -3.45 21.11 5.15
N ALA A 77 -3.09 20.31 6.17
CA ALA A 77 -3.26 20.69 7.57
C ALA A 77 -2.45 21.94 7.93
N ASN A 78 -1.22 22.08 7.43
CA ASN A 78 -0.40 23.26 7.68
C ASN A 78 -0.96 24.53 7.02
N ILE A 79 -1.54 24.41 5.82
CA ILE A 79 -2.18 25.54 5.12
C ILE A 79 -3.43 26.01 5.88
N GLU A 80 -4.25 25.09 6.36
CA GLU A 80 -5.44 25.42 7.15
C GLU A 80 -5.06 26.16 8.45
N ASN A 81 -4.05 25.67 9.17
CA ASN A 81 -3.56 26.32 10.39
C ASN A 81 -2.99 27.74 10.13
N ALA A 82 -2.24 27.93 9.04
CA ALA A 82 -1.71 29.26 8.67
C ALA A 82 -2.82 30.26 8.26
N ASN A 83 -3.91 29.76 7.66
CA ASN A 83 -5.06 30.58 7.27
C ASN A 83 -5.96 30.94 8.46
N GLU A 84 -6.00 30.14 9.54
CA GLU A 84 -6.70 30.51 10.77
C GLU A 84 -5.98 31.61 11.56
N ASP A 85 -4.64 31.60 11.59
CA ASP A 85 -3.85 32.65 12.25
C ASP A 85 -3.98 34.02 11.57
N THR A 86 -4.36 34.06 10.28
CA THR A 86 -4.55 35.30 9.52
C THR A 86 -5.98 35.86 9.61
N LYS A 87 -6.94 35.12 10.21
CA LYS A 87 -8.37 35.54 10.33
C LYS A 87 -8.73 36.24 11.64
N ARG A 88 -7.77 36.59 12.50
CA ARG A 88 -8.03 37.35 13.75
C ARG A 88 -8.11 38.87 13.58
N GLU A 89 -8.13 39.38 12.35
CA GLU A 89 -8.47 40.77 12.05
C GLU A 89 -9.38 40.82 10.82
N ASN A 90 -10.69 40.59 11.00
CA ASN A 90 -11.77 41.33 10.35
C ASN A 90 -13.10 40.59 10.58
N ASP A 91 -13.85 41.08 11.56
CA ASP A 91 -15.28 40.83 11.63
C ASP A 91 -15.97 41.54 10.45
N ASN A 92 -16.61 40.79 9.56
CA ASN A 92 -17.89 41.14 8.92
C ASN A 92 -18.40 39.98 8.04
N GLU A 93 -19.38 39.28 8.61
CA GLU A 93 -20.60 38.70 8.03
C GLU A 93 -20.71 38.44 6.50
N ILE A 94 -20.87 37.14 6.16
CA ILE A 94 -21.99 36.49 5.42
C ILE A 94 -21.45 35.24 4.66
N ASN A 95 -22.15 34.11 4.83
CA ASN A 95 -21.89 32.75 4.32
C ASN A 95 -23.07 32.32 3.39
N PRO A 96 -23.12 31.13 2.77
CA PRO A 96 -22.13 30.25 2.09
C PRO A 96 -22.41 30.20 0.56
N GLU A 97 -21.54 29.68 -0.31
CA GLU A 97 -21.53 28.27 -0.73
C GLU A 97 -20.23 27.98 -1.49
N THR A 98 -19.35 27.18 -0.88
CA THR A 98 -18.25 26.53 -1.61
C THR A 98 -18.28 25.05 -1.29
N THR A 99 -18.64 24.26 -2.28
CA THR A 99 -18.54 22.81 -2.28
C THR A 99 -17.07 22.41 -2.29
N SER A 100 -16.44 22.36 -1.10
CA SER A 100 -15.09 21.81 -0.93
C SER A 100 -15.22 20.35 -0.51
N SER A 101 -14.85 19.45 -1.41
CA SER A 101 -14.78 18.01 -1.20
C SER A 101 -13.89 17.70 0.00
N LYS A 102 -14.51 17.51 1.16
CA LYS A 102 -13.84 16.96 2.35
C LYS A 102 -13.32 15.57 2.00
N GLN A 103 -12.01 15.39 2.04
CA GLN A 103 -11.38 14.08 1.98
C GLN A 103 -11.72 13.33 3.27
N VAL A 104 -12.80 12.54 3.22
CA VAL A 104 -13.24 11.75 4.37
C VAL A 104 -12.41 10.46 4.39
N LEU A 105 -11.39 10.43 5.25
CA LEU A 105 -10.81 9.18 5.75
C LEU A 105 -11.96 8.36 6.34
N LEU A 106 -12.26 7.20 5.76
CA LEU A 106 -13.47 6.47 6.14
C LEU A 106 -13.35 5.94 7.58
N PRO A 107 -14.30 6.26 8.48
CA PRO A 107 -14.41 5.55 9.76
C PRO A 107 -14.99 4.16 9.46
N ILE A 108 -14.15 3.14 9.40
CA ILE A 108 -14.62 1.76 9.19
C ILE A 108 -15.08 1.20 10.53
N ASN A 109 -16.38 1.39 10.83
CA ASN A 109 -17.08 0.64 11.87
C ASN A 109 -17.81 -0.56 11.25
N ALA A 110 -17.10 -1.68 11.12
CA ALA A 110 -17.60 -3.04 11.36
C ALA A 110 -16.47 -4.06 11.05
N PRO A 111 -16.15 -4.99 11.98
CA PRO A 111 -15.22 -6.07 11.68
C PRO A 111 -15.88 -7.05 10.71
N ILE A 112 -15.44 -7.05 9.45
CA ILE A 112 -15.82 -8.08 8.48
C ILE A 112 -14.94 -9.31 8.76
N ASP A 113 -15.57 -10.39 9.21
CA ASP A 113 -14.95 -11.69 9.46
C ASP A 113 -14.81 -12.46 8.14
N TRP A 114 -13.77 -12.12 7.37
CA TRP A 114 -13.43 -12.78 6.11
C TRP A 114 -12.97 -14.24 6.29
N GLN A 115 -12.55 -14.60 7.52
CA GLN A 115 -12.07 -15.95 7.84
C GLN A 115 -13.19 -16.99 7.71
N LYS A 116 -14.43 -16.61 8.05
CA LYS A 116 -15.63 -17.46 7.85
C LYS A 116 -15.98 -17.73 6.38
N ILE A 117 -15.50 -16.92 5.45
CA ILE A 117 -15.93 -16.98 4.04
C ILE A 117 -15.01 -17.89 3.21
N ASN A 118 -13.74 -18.10 3.61
CA ASN A 118 -12.78 -18.81 2.76
C ASN A 118 -12.01 -19.99 3.40
N GLU A 119 -12.10 -20.26 4.71
CA GLU A 119 -11.26 -21.29 5.33
C GLU A 119 -11.96 -22.66 5.49
N THR A 120 -11.62 -23.61 4.62
CA THR A 120 -11.45 -25.01 5.03
C THR A 120 -10.11 -25.55 4.52
N THR A 121 -8.99 -25.20 5.17
CA THR A 121 -7.69 -25.87 4.97
C THR A 121 -6.82 -25.73 6.23
N PRO A 122 -6.14 -26.79 6.71
CA PRO A 122 -5.71 -26.89 8.11
C PRO A 122 -4.40 -26.15 8.42
N HIS A 123 -4.38 -25.48 9.58
CA HIS A 123 -3.22 -24.80 10.14
C HIS A 123 -2.11 -25.78 10.56
N LYS A 124 -0.85 -25.40 10.32
CA LYS A 124 0.34 -26.02 10.93
C LYS A 124 1.07 -24.98 11.80
N PRO A 125 1.55 -25.34 13.00
CA PRO A 125 2.17 -24.37 13.92
C PRO A 125 3.61 -24.02 13.51
N CYS A 126 4.00 -22.76 13.66
CA CYS A 126 5.40 -22.32 13.55
C CYS A 126 5.86 -21.56 14.80
N LYS A 127 7.11 -21.79 15.21
CA LYS A 127 7.70 -21.38 16.48
C LYS A 127 8.14 -19.92 16.48
N THR A 128 7.86 -19.22 17.58
CA THR A 128 8.24 -17.82 17.86
C THR A 128 9.76 -17.64 18.04
N TYR A 129 10.36 -16.70 17.30
CA TYR A 129 11.67 -16.14 17.61
C TYR A 129 11.49 -14.74 18.20
N HIS A 130 11.85 -14.56 19.47
CA HIS A 130 12.01 -13.24 20.08
C HIS A 130 13.39 -12.69 19.76
N ARG A 131 13.48 -11.45 19.29
CA ARG A 131 14.73 -10.66 19.36
C ARG A 131 14.46 -9.32 20.02
N LYS A 132 15.01 -9.14 21.22
CA LYS A 132 15.08 -7.86 21.94
C LYS A 132 16.02 -6.90 21.21
N CYS A 133 15.65 -5.62 21.15
CA CYS A 133 16.59 -4.53 20.91
C CYS A 133 16.41 -3.47 22.00
N LEU A 134 17.47 -3.26 22.79
CA LEU A 134 17.68 -2.05 23.59
C LEU A 134 18.97 -1.40 23.07
N SER A 135 18.90 -0.10 22.78
CA SER A 135 19.90 0.88 23.21
C SER A 135 19.42 2.28 22.80
N GLU A 136 19.23 3.12 23.81
CA GLU A 136 19.04 4.56 23.69
C GLU A 136 20.40 5.25 23.50
N SER A 137 20.43 6.35 22.76
CA SER A 137 21.35 7.47 23.00
C SER A 137 20.80 8.79 22.39
N PRO A 138 21.19 9.97 22.94
CA PRO A 138 20.37 11.19 22.99
C PRO A 138 20.59 12.17 21.82
N PRO A 139 19.78 13.25 21.69
CA PRO A 139 19.60 13.96 20.43
C PRO A 139 20.58 15.13 20.22
N ALA A 140 21.05 15.30 18.99
CA ALA A 140 21.72 16.52 18.54
C ALA A 140 20.76 17.38 17.72
N LYS A 141 20.63 18.65 18.14
CA LYS A 141 19.84 19.70 17.49
C LYS A 141 20.46 20.10 16.13
N ARG A 142 19.62 20.25 15.09
CA ARG A 142 19.51 21.40 14.15
C ARG A 142 18.91 20.99 12.78
N SER A 143 17.77 21.57 12.41
CA SER A 143 17.55 22.36 11.18
C SER A 143 16.04 22.53 10.96
N LEU A 144 15.57 23.78 10.88
CA LEU A 144 14.19 24.14 10.56
C LEU A 144 14.06 24.09 9.03
N LEU A 145 13.09 23.33 8.51
CA LEU A 145 12.71 23.20 7.07
C LEU A 145 13.37 22.07 6.25
N SER A 146 13.84 20.98 6.86
CA SER A 146 13.84 19.69 6.14
C SER A 146 12.71 18.83 6.67
N ALA A 147 11.75 18.44 5.84
CA ALA A 147 10.84 17.35 6.18
C ALA A 147 11.71 16.17 6.62
N SER A 148 11.69 15.86 7.92
CA SER A 148 12.55 14.82 8.49
C SER A 148 12.20 13.53 7.76
N LYS A 149 13.20 12.87 7.17
CA LYS A 149 12.94 11.57 6.53
C LYS A 149 12.27 10.68 7.57
N PRO A 150 11.16 10.02 7.22
CA PRO A 150 10.44 9.19 8.16
C PRO A 150 11.38 8.11 8.71
N VAL A 151 11.21 7.77 9.98
CA VAL A 151 12.03 6.78 10.67
C VAL A 151 12.11 5.50 9.83
N LYS A 152 13.27 4.84 9.81
CA LYS A 152 13.45 3.60 9.03
C LYS A 152 12.33 2.61 9.38
N GLY A 153 11.62 2.16 8.36
CA GLY A 153 10.52 1.21 8.49
C GLY A 153 9.16 1.84 8.81
N TYR A 154 9.03 3.16 8.86
CA TYR A 154 7.75 3.84 9.10
C TYR A 154 6.63 3.39 8.14
N TYR A 155 7.00 3.13 6.89
CA TYR A 155 6.10 2.65 5.84
C TYR A 155 6.16 1.13 5.62
N GLN A 156 6.79 0.35 6.51
CA GLN A 156 6.63 -1.10 6.45
C GLN A 156 5.18 -1.48 6.73
N LEU A 157 4.62 -2.38 5.92
CA LEU A 157 3.21 -2.77 5.96
C LEU A 157 2.66 -2.98 7.40
N GLY A 158 3.35 -3.78 8.21
CA GLY A 158 2.95 -4.03 9.60
C GLY A 158 3.02 -2.80 10.51
N ASN A 159 3.98 -1.91 10.29
CA ASN A 159 4.12 -0.69 11.08
C ASN A 159 3.03 0.34 10.74
N ILE A 160 2.66 0.47 9.46
CA ILE A 160 1.53 1.30 9.04
C ILE A 160 0.23 0.75 9.65
N TYR A 161 0.00 -0.56 9.52
CA TYR A 161 -1.20 -1.21 10.07
C TYR A 161 -1.32 -1.00 11.58
N LYS A 162 -0.24 -1.25 12.32
CA LYS A 162 -0.19 -1.04 13.77
C LYS A 162 -0.49 0.39 14.16
N ARG A 163 0.04 1.37 13.42
CA ARG A 163 -0.18 2.79 13.72
C ARG A 163 -1.63 3.21 13.48
N ILE A 164 -2.22 2.77 12.37
CA ILE A 164 -3.57 3.17 11.95
C ILE A 164 -4.66 2.48 12.78
N PHE A 165 -4.54 1.17 12.96
CA PHE A 165 -5.57 0.36 13.61
C PHE A 165 -5.29 0.08 15.09
N GLN A 166 -4.12 0.47 15.60
CA GLN A 166 -3.70 0.23 16.99
C GLN A 166 -3.68 -1.27 17.37
N GLU A 167 -3.54 -2.14 16.36
CA GLU A 167 -3.57 -3.59 16.48
C GLU A 167 -2.29 -4.21 15.92
N ASP A 168 -1.81 -5.27 16.55
CA ASP A 168 -0.76 -6.12 15.97
C ASP A 168 -1.40 -7.21 15.10
N PHE A 169 -0.92 -7.36 13.87
CA PHE A 169 -1.39 -8.42 12.97
C PHE A 169 -0.47 -9.65 13.09
N LYS A 170 -1.05 -10.78 13.53
CA LYS A 170 -0.32 -12.06 13.65
C LYS A 170 -0.06 -12.66 12.28
N ASP A 171 1.05 -13.38 12.15
CA ASP A 171 1.41 -14.11 10.92
C ASP A 171 1.50 -13.22 9.67
N LEU A 172 2.04 -12.00 9.81
CA LEU A 172 2.63 -11.27 8.68
C LEU A 172 3.65 -12.18 7.97
N HIS A 173 3.83 -12.00 6.66
CA HIS A 173 4.68 -12.82 5.77
C HIS A 173 4.01 -14.08 5.20
N ARG A 174 2.69 -14.25 5.38
CA ARG A 174 1.88 -15.12 4.51
C ARG A 174 1.23 -14.23 3.45
N ALA A 175 1.31 -14.65 2.18
CA ALA A 175 0.81 -13.84 1.06
C ALA A 175 -0.66 -13.39 1.23
N GLU A 176 -1.54 -14.30 1.67
CA GLU A 176 -2.94 -14.00 1.95
C GLU A 176 -3.10 -12.94 3.06
N ASN A 177 -2.40 -13.11 4.17
CA ASN A 177 -2.42 -12.19 5.30
C ASN A 177 -1.91 -10.81 4.91
N ASP A 178 -0.81 -10.75 4.14
CA ASP A 178 -0.21 -9.51 3.68
C ASP A 178 -1.18 -8.76 2.75
N VAL A 179 -1.91 -9.47 1.89
CA VAL A 179 -2.96 -8.89 1.03
C VAL A 179 -4.16 -8.40 1.84
N VAL A 180 -4.57 -9.11 2.89
CA VAL A 180 -5.65 -8.66 3.80
C VAL A 180 -5.26 -7.37 4.51
N VAL A 181 -4.05 -7.30 5.06
CA VAL A 181 -3.52 -6.10 5.72
C VAL A 181 -3.44 -4.93 4.74
N LEU A 182 -2.89 -5.17 3.55
CA LEU A 182 -2.81 -4.15 2.51
C LEU A 182 -4.19 -3.65 2.08
N SER A 183 -5.17 -4.54 1.94
CA SER A 183 -6.54 -4.18 1.57
C SER A 183 -7.20 -3.29 2.63
N LYS A 184 -7.04 -3.63 3.93
CA LYS A 184 -7.53 -2.79 5.03
C LYS A 184 -6.91 -1.39 5.02
N LEU A 185 -5.60 -1.30 4.74
CA LEU A 185 -4.91 -0.02 4.61
C LEU A 185 -5.47 0.80 3.44
N ILE A 186 -5.60 0.20 2.25
CA ILE A 186 -6.18 0.87 1.07
C ILE A 186 -7.58 1.40 1.39
N LEU A 187 -8.41 0.60 2.06
CA LEU A 187 -9.77 1.02 2.46
C LEU A 187 -9.75 2.21 3.44
N HIS A 188 -8.78 2.25 4.36
CA HIS A 188 -8.62 3.36 5.29
C HIS A 188 -8.25 4.66 4.57
N TYR A 189 -7.27 4.62 3.66
CA TYR A 189 -6.91 5.77 2.82
C TYR A 189 -8.02 6.16 1.83
N GLY A 190 -8.85 5.20 1.44
CA GLY A 190 -10.10 5.44 0.72
C GLY A 190 -9.90 6.16 -0.62
N LEU A 191 -10.66 7.25 -0.82
CA LEU A 191 -10.67 7.98 -2.09
C LEU A 191 -9.31 8.57 -2.46
N ALA A 192 -8.51 9.00 -1.49
CA ALA A 192 -7.17 9.52 -1.75
C ALA A 192 -6.27 8.46 -2.40
N PHE A 193 -6.40 7.19 -2.00
CA PHE A 193 -5.68 6.10 -2.64
C PHE A 193 -6.16 5.85 -4.07
N ILE A 194 -7.47 5.90 -4.31
CA ILE A 194 -8.05 5.71 -5.64
C ILE A 194 -7.60 6.81 -6.59
N GLU A 195 -7.63 8.06 -6.15
CA GLU A 195 -7.15 9.21 -6.92
C GLU A 195 -5.66 9.08 -7.24
N TYR A 196 -4.84 8.76 -6.23
CA TYR A 196 -3.42 8.48 -6.44
C TYR A 196 -3.22 7.36 -7.49
N ALA A 197 -3.94 6.25 -7.35
CA ALA A 197 -3.81 5.11 -8.24
C ALA A 197 -4.19 5.45 -9.69
N ASN A 198 -5.27 6.19 -9.89
CA ASN A 198 -5.70 6.63 -11.22
C ASN A 198 -4.63 7.50 -11.91
N ASN A 199 -3.95 8.34 -11.16
CA ASN A 199 -2.95 9.28 -11.69
C ASN A 199 -1.56 8.66 -11.85
N ASN A 200 -1.25 7.57 -11.14
CA ASN A 200 0.11 7.02 -11.03
C ASN A 200 0.24 5.56 -11.49
N ALA A 201 -0.84 4.92 -11.96
CA ALA A 201 -0.77 3.55 -12.45
C ALA A 201 0.14 3.44 -13.68
N LEU A 202 0.97 2.40 -13.68
CA LEU A 202 1.88 2.08 -14.78
C LEU A 202 1.40 0.83 -15.50
N SER A 203 1.65 0.69 -16.80
CA SER A 203 1.45 -0.61 -17.45
C SER A 203 2.34 -1.63 -16.77
N LEU A 204 1.77 -2.79 -16.39
CA LEU A 204 2.58 -3.84 -15.78
C LEU A 204 3.70 -4.27 -16.73
N ASN A 205 3.46 -4.23 -18.04
CA ASN A 205 4.47 -4.58 -19.04
C ASN A 205 5.66 -3.61 -19.11
N ASP A 206 5.51 -2.39 -18.63
CA ASP A 206 6.57 -1.38 -18.63
C ASP A 206 7.48 -1.48 -17.40
N VAL A 207 7.11 -2.31 -16.41
CA VAL A 207 7.95 -2.57 -15.24
C VAL A 207 9.16 -3.42 -15.66
N PRO A 208 10.41 -3.00 -15.34
CA PRO A 208 11.60 -3.79 -15.62
C PRO A 208 11.54 -5.14 -14.92
N SER A 209 11.88 -6.20 -15.65
CA SER A 209 11.94 -7.54 -15.06
C SER A 209 13.12 -7.65 -14.09
N LEU A 210 13.05 -8.63 -13.18
CA LEU A 210 14.05 -8.78 -12.12
C LEU A 210 15.50 -8.88 -12.64
N ASP A 211 15.72 -9.54 -13.79
CA ASP A 211 17.02 -9.70 -14.46
C ASP A 211 17.56 -8.41 -15.09
N GLU A 212 16.71 -7.41 -15.31
CA GLU A 212 17.09 -6.13 -15.94
C GLU A 212 17.53 -5.09 -14.92
N ARG A 213 17.39 -5.40 -13.63
CA ARG A 213 17.82 -4.51 -12.55
C ARG A 213 19.32 -4.66 -12.32
N LYS A 214 20.06 -3.57 -12.52
CA LYS A 214 21.45 -3.47 -12.06
C LYS A 214 21.44 -3.49 -10.53
N ILE A 215 21.99 -4.56 -9.96
CA ILE A 215 22.25 -4.70 -8.51
C ILE A 215 23.44 -3.82 -8.14
#